data_AF-A0A803PQL4-F1
#
_entry.id   AF-A0A803PQL4-F1
#
_cell.length_a   1.000
_cell.length_b   1.000
_cell.length_c   1.000
_cell.angle_alpha   90.00
_cell.angle_beta   90.00
_cell.angle_gamma   90.00
#
_symmetry.space_group_name_H-M   'P 1'
#
loop_
_entity.id
_entity.type
_entity.pdbx_description
1 polymer ?
#
loop_
_entity_poly.entity_id
_entity_poly.type
_entity_poly.pdbx_seq_one_letter_code
_entity_poly.pdbx_strand_id
1 'polypeptide(L)'
;MFIMFGTAIISYKSLPLTKEVKKLVHLVLHALALGLGIIGIYTAFKYHNESGIANLYSLHSWLGIGVIVLYAIQWIYGFVTFFYPGGSSGLRSESLPWHVFFGLFVYILALGTAALGFLEKLTFLESGGVEKYGSEAFLVNFTAIVTVLFGAFVILSVSSQGPPQEDEYSYSAI
;
A
#
# COMPACT_ATOMS: atom_id res chain seq x y z
N MET A 1 -2.41 -4.91 -5.87
CA MET A 1 -1.50 -3.89 -5.30
C MET A 1 -1.88 -3.50 -3.87
N PHE A 2 -3.07 -2.90 -3.61
CA PHE A 2 -3.43 -2.37 -2.28
C PHE A 2 -3.35 -3.38 -1.12
N ILE A 3 -3.93 -4.58 -1.27
CA ILE A 3 -3.90 -5.61 -0.22
C ILE A 3 -2.46 -6.01 0.11
N MET A 4 -1.64 -6.28 -0.91
CA MET A 4 -0.22 -6.63 -0.71
C MET A 4 0.58 -5.50 -0.07
N PHE A 5 0.27 -4.24 -0.38
CA PHE A 5 0.86 -3.09 0.29
C PHE A 5 0.53 -3.09 1.79
N GLY A 6 -0.74 -3.31 2.15
CA GLY A 6 -1.14 -3.43 3.55
C GLY A 6 -0.45 -4.58 4.27
N THR A 7 -0.35 -5.76 3.64
CA THR A 7 0.37 -6.92 4.18
C THR A 7 1.86 -6.62 4.39
N ALA A 8 2.49 -5.90 3.46
CA ALA A 8 3.90 -5.51 3.58
C ALA A 8 4.15 -4.59 4.78
N ILE A 9 3.24 -3.64 5.05
CA ILE A 9 3.32 -2.72 6.20
C ILE A 9 3.27 -3.50 7.53
N ILE A 10 2.35 -4.45 7.67
CA ILE A 10 2.20 -5.20 8.95
C ILE A 10 3.21 -6.34 9.12
N SER A 11 3.91 -6.76 8.05
CA SER A 11 4.77 -7.94 8.04
C SER A 11 5.80 -8.00 9.18
N TYR A 12 6.36 -6.85 9.58
CA TYR A 12 7.31 -6.75 10.69
C TYR A 12 6.70 -7.11 12.05
N LYS A 13 5.42 -6.81 12.27
CA LYS A 13 4.69 -7.13 13.50
C LYS A 13 4.06 -8.52 13.45
N SER A 14 3.52 -8.93 12.31
CA SER A 14 2.69 -10.13 12.21
C SER A 14 3.46 -11.45 12.18
N LEU A 15 4.74 -11.45 11.83
CA LEU A 15 5.52 -12.68 11.65
C LEU A 15 6.47 -12.90 12.84
N PRO A 16 6.51 -14.09 13.47
CA PRO A 16 7.47 -14.42 14.52
C PRO A 16 8.83 -14.86 13.92
N LEU A 17 9.42 -14.01 13.07
CA LEU A 17 10.66 -14.31 12.32
C LEU A 17 11.82 -13.42 12.76
N THR A 18 13.05 -13.77 12.37
CA THR A 18 14.22 -12.93 12.61
C THR A 18 14.10 -11.60 11.87
N LYS A 19 14.76 -10.56 12.40
CA LYS A 19 14.71 -9.19 11.84
C LYS A 19 15.13 -9.14 10.37
N GLU A 20 16.10 -9.96 9.97
CA GLU A 20 16.59 -10.04 8.59
C GLU A 20 15.55 -10.63 7.66
N VAL A 21 14.89 -11.72 8.06
CA VAL A 21 13.83 -12.36 7.28
C VAL A 21 12.62 -11.43 7.16
N LYS A 22 12.21 -10.76 8.26
CA LYS A 22 11.16 -9.73 8.22
C LYS A 22 11.45 -8.62 7.22
N LYS A 23 12.70 -8.14 7.19
CA LYS A 23 13.14 -7.11 6.25
C LYS A 23 13.04 -7.57 4.80
N LEU A 24 13.48 -8.80 4.52
CA LEU A 24 13.40 -9.37 3.18
C LEU A 24 11.93 -9.53 2.74
N VAL A 25 11.08 -10.07 3.61
CA VAL A 25 9.65 -10.24 3.33
C VAL A 25 8.99 -8.89 3.03
N HIS A 26 9.22 -7.88 3.88
CA HIS A 26 8.73 -6.53 3.69
C HIS A 26 9.17 -5.97 2.33
N LEU A 27 10.46 -6.06 2.00
CA LEU A 27 11.01 -5.56 0.75
C LEU A 27 10.37 -6.23 -0.48
N VAL A 28 10.27 -7.56 -0.47
CA VAL A 28 9.71 -8.35 -1.58
C VAL A 28 8.23 -8.08 -1.76
N LEU A 29 7.45 -8.03 -0.67
CA LEU A 29 6.02 -7.73 -0.75
C LEU A 29 5.76 -6.32 -1.32
N HIS A 30 6.55 -5.32 -0.91
CA HIS A 30 6.46 -3.99 -1.51
C HIS A 30 6.86 -3.97 -2.99
N ALA A 31 7.89 -4.73 -3.39
CA ALA A 31 8.31 -4.83 -4.79
C ALA A 31 7.21 -5.44 -5.68
N LEU A 32 6.59 -6.53 -5.22
CA LEU A 32 5.47 -7.17 -5.90
C LEU A 32 4.25 -6.23 -5.97
N ALA A 33 3.94 -5.53 -4.87
CA ALA A 33 2.86 -4.54 -4.84
C ALA A 33 3.09 -3.40 -5.85
N LEU A 34 4.32 -2.87 -5.93
CA LEU A 34 4.73 -1.85 -6.89
C LEU A 34 4.60 -2.37 -8.33
N GLY A 35 5.09 -3.58 -8.61
CA GLY A 35 4.96 -4.22 -9.92
C GLY A 35 3.51 -4.36 -10.37
N LEU A 36 2.62 -4.85 -9.49
CA LEU A 36 1.18 -4.92 -9.76
C LEU A 36 0.56 -3.53 -9.99
N GLY A 37 1.02 -2.50 -9.29
CA GLY A 37 0.56 -1.12 -9.49
C GLY A 37 0.94 -0.57 -10.85
N ILE A 38 2.18 -0.80 -11.29
CA ILE A 38 2.69 -0.40 -12.61
C ILE A 38 1.90 -1.12 -13.72
N ILE A 39 1.66 -2.42 -13.58
CA ILE A 39 0.83 -3.19 -14.53
C ILE A 39 -0.59 -2.61 -14.59
N GLY A 40 -1.19 -2.30 -13.43
CA GLY A 40 -2.53 -1.69 -13.37
C GLY A 40 -2.60 -0.36 -14.14
N ILE A 41 -1.65 0.54 -13.90
CA ILE A 41 -1.57 1.83 -14.62
C ILE A 41 -1.38 1.59 -16.12
N TYR A 42 -0.45 0.70 -16.51
CA TYR A 42 -0.23 0.36 -17.91
C TYR A 42 -1.53 -0.11 -18.59
N THR A 43 -2.28 -1.00 -17.93
CA THR A 43 -3.55 -1.49 -18.49
C THR A 43 -4.61 -0.40 -18.63
N ALA A 44 -4.67 0.55 -17.68
CA ALA A 44 -5.60 1.68 -17.76
C ALA A 44 -5.26 2.61 -18.94
N PHE A 45 -3.98 2.97 -19.10
CA PHE A 45 -3.52 3.79 -20.23
C PHE A 45 -3.74 3.09 -21.57
N LYS A 46 -3.45 1.78 -21.64
CA LYS A 46 -3.69 0.98 -22.84
C LYS A 46 -5.16 1.00 -23.23
N TYR A 47 -6.05 0.72 -22.27
CA TYR A 47 -7.50 0.74 -22.50
C TYR A 47 -7.98 2.10 -22.99
N HIS A 48 -7.55 3.19 -22.35
CA HIS A 48 -7.92 4.54 -22.78
C HIS A 48 -7.44 4.86 -24.19
N ASN A 49 -6.19 4.53 -24.52
CA ASN A 49 -5.63 4.78 -25.85
C ASN A 49 -6.37 3.98 -26.94
N GLU A 50 -6.66 2.71 -26.68
CA GLU A 50 -7.40 1.84 -27.62
C GLU A 50 -8.88 2.26 -27.76
N SER A 51 -9.44 2.88 -26.74
CA SER A 51 -10.85 3.33 -26.71
C SER A 51 -11.04 4.81 -27.06
N GLY A 52 -9.97 5.54 -27.36
CA GLY A 52 -10.01 6.97 -27.66
C GLY A 52 -10.41 7.87 -26.48
N ILE A 53 -10.18 7.41 -25.24
CA ILE A 53 -10.48 8.14 -24.00
C ILE A 53 -9.26 8.97 -23.60
N ALA A 54 -9.49 10.22 -23.17
CA ALA A 54 -8.41 11.06 -22.67
C ALA A 54 -7.76 10.46 -21.41
N ASN A 55 -6.44 10.57 -21.29
CA ASN A 55 -5.72 10.16 -20.08
C ASN A 55 -5.55 11.34 -19.11
N LEU A 56 -5.38 11.01 -17.83
CA LEU A 56 -4.96 11.96 -16.78
C LEU A 56 -5.86 13.21 -16.62
N TYR A 57 -7.18 13.09 -16.79
CA TYR A 57 -8.10 14.21 -16.59
C TYR A 57 -8.81 14.20 -15.22
N SER A 58 -8.82 13.07 -14.50
CA SER A 58 -9.55 12.93 -13.24
C SER A 58 -8.64 13.04 -12.02
N LEU A 59 -9.21 13.44 -10.88
CA LEU A 59 -8.48 13.47 -9.61
C LEU A 59 -7.95 12.08 -9.22
N HIS A 60 -8.74 11.02 -9.49
CA HIS A 60 -8.31 9.64 -9.28
C HIS A 60 -7.00 9.35 -10.03
N SER A 61 -6.92 9.74 -11.30
CA SER A 61 -5.74 9.52 -12.14
C SER A 61 -4.50 10.33 -11.68
N TRP A 62 -4.69 11.59 -11.25
CA TRP A 62 -3.61 12.43 -10.73
C TRP A 62 -3.04 11.87 -9.43
N LEU A 63 -3.91 11.50 -8.49
CA LEU A 63 -3.51 10.87 -7.23
C LEU A 63 -2.89 9.49 -7.48
N GLY A 64 -3.41 8.71 -8.42
CA GLY A 64 -2.88 7.38 -8.78
C GLY A 64 -1.44 7.43 -9.28
N ILE A 65 -1.11 8.34 -10.20
CA ILE A 65 0.28 8.54 -10.63
C ILE A 65 1.13 9.07 -9.47
N GLY A 66 0.64 10.03 -8.70
CA GLY A 66 1.36 10.55 -7.53
C GLY A 66 1.72 9.45 -6.53
N VAL A 67 0.76 8.58 -6.20
CA VAL A 67 0.94 7.44 -5.30
C VAL A 67 2.00 6.49 -5.84
N ILE A 68 1.96 6.10 -7.12
CA ILE A 68 2.93 5.11 -7.63
C ILE A 68 4.35 5.68 -7.65
N VAL A 69 4.51 6.96 -7.97
CA VAL A 69 5.79 7.65 -7.96
C VAL A 69 6.35 7.73 -6.53
N LEU A 70 5.54 8.20 -5.57
CA LEU A 70 5.93 8.28 -4.16
C LEU A 70 6.27 6.89 -3.59
N TYR A 71 5.50 5.87 -3.96
CA TYR A 71 5.76 4.49 -3.57
C TYR A 71 7.11 4.02 -4.12
N ALA A 72 7.39 4.23 -5.41
CA ALA A 72 8.66 3.83 -6.02
C ALA A 72 9.85 4.51 -5.34
N ILE A 73 9.75 5.83 -5.08
CA ILE A 73 10.76 6.58 -4.33
C ILE A 73 10.96 5.96 -2.95
N GLN A 74 9.88 5.68 -2.23
CA GLN A 74 9.93 5.11 -0.89
C GLN A 74 10.57 3.72 -0.87
N TRP A 75 10.27 2.88 -1.87
CA TRP A 75 10.85 1.55 -2.00
C TRP A 75 12.36 1.62 -2.31
N ILE A 76 12.76 2.46 -3.27
CA ILE A 76 14.18 2.66 -3.62
C ILE A 76 14.95 3.21 -2.42
N TYR A 77 14.41 4.25 -1.77
CA TYR A 77 15.00 4.86 -0.58
C TYR A 77 15.13 3.85 0.57
N GLY A 78 14.08 3.05 0.82
CA GLY A 78 14.09 2.00 1.82
C GLY A 78 15.13 0.91 1.50
N PHE A 79 15.25 0.53 0.24
CA PHE A 79 16.25 -0.44 -0.24
C PHE A 79 17.67 0.05 0.02
N VAL A 80 18.03 1.25 -0.45
CA VAL A 80 19.40 1.77 -0.32
C VAL A 80 19.79 2.06 1.13
N THR A 81 18.84 2.49 1.96
CA THR A 81 19.08 2.88 3.35
C THR A 81 19.11 1.68 4.29
N PHE A 82 18.16 0.75 4.16
CA PHE A 82 17.97 -0.34 5.13
C PHE A 82 18.40 -1.72 4.63
N PHE A 83 18.62 -1.92 3.33
CA PHE A 83 18.97 -3.21 2.74
C PHE A 83 20.37 -3.23 2.11
N TYR A 84 20.55 -2.62 0.93
CA TYR A 84 21.84 -2.62 0.20
C TYR A 84 21.99 -1.35 -0.65
N PRO A 85 23.16 -0.66 -0.63
CA PRO A 85 24.39 -0.98 0.11
C PRO A 85 24.25 -0.81 1.64
N GLY A 86 23.17 -0.13 2.07
CA GLY A 86 22.82 0.05 3.47
C GLY A 86 23.52 1.26 4.08
N GLY A 87 22.74 2.19 4.64
CA GLY A 87 23.24 3.38 5.31
C GLY A 87 24.03 3.09 6.59
N SER A 88 24.76 4.09 7.09
CA SER A 88 25.40 4.04 8.41
C SER A 88 24.34 3.89 9.52
N SER A 89 24.76 3.46 10.71
CA SER A 89 23.83 3.30 11.85
C SER A 89 23.11 4.62 12.20
N GLY A 90 23.81 5.76 12.12
CA GLY A 90 23.23 7.09 12.33
C GLY A 90 22.17 7.43 11.28
N LEU A 91 22.51 7.28 9.99
CA LEU A 91 21.58 7.53 8.90
C LEU A 91 20.33 6.67 9.00
N ARG A 92 20.47 5.37 9.31
CA ARG A 92 19.32 4.46 9.48
C ARG A 92 18.43 4.88 10.65
N SER A 93 19.03 5.30 11.77
CA SER A 93 18.29 5.74 12.95
C SER A 93 17.49 7.02 12.68
N GLU A 94 18.10 8.00 11.99
CA GLU A 94 17.43 9.26 11.61
C GLU A 94 16.38 9.05 10.53
N SER A 95 16.63 8.14 9.59
CA SER A 95 15.75 7.87 8.45
C SER A 95 14.50 7.06 8.82
N LEU A 96 14.58 6.23 9.87
CA LEU A 96 13.51 5.28 10.20
C LEU A 96 12.17 5.96 10.52
N PRO A 97 12.09 7.01 11.37
CA PRO A 97 10.83 7.69 11.64
C PRO A 97 10.19 8.29 10.38
N TRP A 98 11.01 8.89 9.51
CA TRP A 98 10.56 9.44 8.23
C TRP A 98 10.07 8.36 7.28
N HIS A 99 10.78 7.23 7.19
CA HIS A 99 10.37 6.10 6.38
C HIS A 99 9.01 5.54 6.83
N VAL A 100 8.79 5.40 8.14
CA VAL A 100 7.49 4.95 8.67
C VAL A 100 6.39 5.96 8.36
N PHE A 101 6.64 7.26 8.63
CA PHE A 101 5.66 8.33 8.39
C PHE A 101 5.26 8.43 6.92
N PHE A 102 6.23 8.53 6.00
CA PHE A 102 5.96 8.63 4.57
C PHE A 102 5.33 7.35 4.02
N GLY A 103 5.73 6.17 4.52
CA GLY A 103 5.09 4.91 4.14
C GLY A 103 3.60 4.88 4.47
N LEU A 104 3.23 5.33 5.68
CA LEU A 104 1.84 5.42 6.10
C LEU A 104 1.07 6.50 5.34
N PHE A 105 1.69 7.65 5.08
CA PHE A 105 1.11 8.72 4.26
C PHE A 105 0.76 8.23 2.84
N VAL A 106 1.69 7.56 2.17
CA VAL A 106 1.45 6.96 0.84
C VAL A 106 0.37 5.88 0.90
N TYR A 107 0.31 5.10 1.98
CA TYR A 107 -0.75 4.10 2.17
C TYR A 107 -2.15 4.73 2.28
N ILE A 108 -2.29 5.82 3.03
CA ILE A 108 -3.55 6.57 3.16
C ILE A 108 -3.95 7.18 1.80
N LEU A 109 -3.00 7.76 1.07
CA LEU A 109 -3.25 8.26 -0.29
C LEU A 109 -3.69 7.14 -1.24
N ALA A 110 -3.06 5.96 -1.17
CA ALA A 110 -3.44 4.80 -1.97
C ALA A 110 -4.87 4.34 -1.65
N LEU A 111 -5.25 4.34 -0.37
CA LEU A 111 -6.62 4.02 0.06
C LEU A 111 -7.64 5.02 -0.49
N GLY A 112 -7.36 6.32 -0.36
CA GLY A 112 -8.21 7.38 -0.92
C GLY A 112 -8.33 7.29 -2.44
N THR A 113 -7.21 7.00 -3.12
CA THR A 113 -7.19 6.80 -4.58
C THR A 113 -8.03 5.60 -4.99
N ALA A 114 -7.96 4.48 -4.26
CA ALA A 114 -8.79 3.31 -4.51
C ALA A 114 -10.28 3.61 -4.34
N ALA A 115 -10.67 4.33 -3.28
CA ALA A 115 -12.05 4.75 -3.06
C ALA A 115 -12.58 5.65 -4.20
N LEU A 116 -11.76 6.60 -4.67
CA LEU A 116 -12.10 7.42 -5.85
C LEU A 116 -12.25 6.57 -7.11
N GLY A 117 -11.41 5.56 -7.32
CA GLY A 117 -11.48 4.69 -8.49
C GLY A 117 -12.75 3.82 -8.51
N PHE A 118 -13.16 3.29 -7.35
CA PHE A 118 -14.44 2.58 -7.23
C PHE A 118 -15.62 3.49 -7.56
N LEU A 119 -15.65 4.70 -6.99
CA LEU A 119 -16.72 5.67 -7.22
C LEU A 119 -16.77 6.11 -8.69
N GLU A 120 -15.63 6.45 -9.29
CA GLU A 120 -15.52 6.88 -10.69
C GLU A 120 -16.00 5.77 -11.63
N LYS A 121 -15.52 4.53 -11.43
CA LYS A 121 -15.92 3.41 -12.29
C LYS A 121 -17.39 3.08 -12.16
N LEU A 122 -17.95 3.06 -10.94
CA LEU A 122 -19.37 2.83 -10.74
C LEU A 122 -20.22 3.93 -11.40
N THR A 123 -19.82 5.19 -11.25
CA THR A 123 -20.51 6.33 -11.89
C THR A 123 -20.55 6.18 -13.41
N PHE A 124 -19.47 5.70 -14.03
CA PHE A 124 -19.44 5.44 -15.48
C PHE A 124 -20.33 4.26 -15.87
N LEU A 125 -20.36 3.19 -15.08
CA LEU A 125 -21.23 2.03 -15.32
C LEU A 125 -22.70 2.41 -15.21
N GLU A 126 -23.08 3.20 -14.21
CA GLU A 126 -24.45 3.70 -14.03
C GLU A 126 -24.86 4.62 -15.18
N SER A 127 -23.95 5.49 -15.64
CA SER A 127 -24.17 6.32 -16.84
C SER A 127 -24.34 5.48 -18.11
N GLY A 128 -23.74 4.28 -18.14
CA GLY A 128 -23.87 3.29 -19.21
C GLY A 128 -25.07 2.35 -19.07
N GLY A 129 -25.92 2.52 -18.06
CA GLY A 129 -27.16 1.76 -17.89
C GLY A 129 -27.18 0.73 -16.75
N VAL A 130 -26.12 0.61 -15.95
CA VAL A 130 -26.18 -0.20 -14.72
C VAL A 130 -27.17 0.41 -13.73
N GLU A 131 -28.04 -0.43 -13.15
CA GLU A 131 -29.02 0.01 -12.15
C GLU A 131 -28.32 0.46 -10.86
N LYS A 132 -28.66 1.66 -10.39
CA LYS A 132 -28.13 2.25 -9.15
C LYS A 132 -28.38 1.41 -7.89
N TYR A 133 -29.45 0.61 -7.91
CA TYR A 133 -29.83 -0.33 -6.84
C TYR A 133 -29.74 -1.79 -7.30
N GLY A 134 -29.00 -2.04 -8.39
CA GLY A 134 -28.74 -3.37 -8.91
C GLY A 134 -27.68 -4.11 -8.10
N SER A 135 -27.61 -5.42 -8.30
CA SER A 135 -26.63 -6.29 -7.65
C SER A 135 -25.18 -5.89 -7.95
N GLU A 136 -24.90 -5.42 -9.17
CA GLU A 136 -23.57 -4.96 -9.57
C GLU A 136 -23.14 -3.70 -8.80
N ALA A 137 -24.02 -2.69 -8.69
CA ALA A 137 -23.74 -1.48 -7.93
C ALA A 137 -23.51 -1.79 -6.44
N PHE A 138 -24.32 -2.68 -5.85
CA PHE A 138 -24.10 -3.14 -4.48
C PHE A 138 -22.76 -3.87 -4.32
N LEU A 139 -22.42 -4.78 -5.24
CA LEU A 139 -21.16 -5.51 -5.19
C LEU A 139 -19.95 -4.57 -5.19
N VAL A 140 -19.94 -3.55 -6.05
CA VAL A 140 -18.87 -2.54 -6.10
C VAL A 140 -18.80 -1.75 -4.79
N ASN A 141 -19.93 -1.29 -4.26
CA ASN A 141 -19.99 -0.55 -3.00
C ASN A 141 -19.51 -1.40 -1.80
N PHE A 142 -19.95 -2.65 -1.69
CA PHE A 142 -19.47 -3.55 -0.62
C PHE A 142 -17.97 -3.82 -0.75
N THR A 143 -17.46 -4.00 -1.97
CA THR A 143 -16.02 -4.18 -2.21
C THR A 143 -15.22 -2.93 -1.80
N ALA A 144 -15.74 -1.73 -2.09
CA ALA A 144 -15.13 -0.48 -1.64
C ALA A 144 -15.13 -0.36 -0.10
N ILE A 145 -16.24 -0.70 0.57
CA ILE A 145 -16.32 -0.72 2.04
C ILE A 145 -15.31 -1.71 2.63
N VAL A 146 -15.23 -2.94 2.11
CA VAL A 146 -14.24 -3.94 2.57
C VAL A 146 -12.81 -3.42 2.38
N THR A 147 -12.53 -2.75 1.26
CA THR A 147 -11.22 -2.14 1.00
C THR A 147 -10.88 -1.05 2.03
N VAL A 148 -11.85 -0.18 2.36
CA VAL A 148 -11.68 0.87 3.37
C VAL A 148 -11.48 0.29 4.76
N LEU A 149 -12.27 -0.71 5.15
CA LEU A 149 -12.13 -1.38 6.44
C LEU A 149 -10.77 -2.08 6.55
N PHE A 150 -10.34 -2.81 5.52
CA PHE A 150 -9.00 -3.41 5.48
C PHE A 150 -7.91 -2.35 5.64
N GLY A 151 -8.03 -1.23 4.91
CA GLY A 151 -7.15 -0.07 5.05
C GLY A 151 -7.06 0.43 6.49
N ALA A 152 -8.21 0.67 7.13
CA ALA A 152 -8.29 1.13 8.51
C ALA A 152 -7.65 0.14 9.50
N PHE A 153 -7.91 -1.17 9.35
CA PHE A 153 -7.33 -2.19 10.23
C PHE A 153 -5.81 -2.29 10.10
N VAL A 154 -5.24 -2.11 8.91
CA VAL A 154 -3.78 -2.01 8.74
C VAL A 154 -3.22 -0.82 9.51
N ILE A 155 -3.86 0.36 9.40
CA ILE A 155 -3.43 1.57 10.13
C ILE A 155 -3.51 1.36 11.65
N LEU A 156 -4.59 0.75 12.14
CA LEU A 156 -4.74 0.41 13.57
C LEU A 156 -3.68 -0.58 14.03
N SER A 157 -3.39 -1.62 13.24
CA SER A 157 -2.39 -2.65 13.58
C SER A 157 -0.96 -2.09 13.65
N VAL A 158 -0.59 -1.19 12.73
CA VAL A 158 0.74 -0.55 12.79
C VAL A 158 0.83 0.48 13.92
N SER A 159 -0.30 1.08 14.34
CA SER A 159 -0.35 2.09 15.40
C SER A 159 -0.47 1.50 16.81
N SER A 160 -0.98 0.27 16.96
CA SER A 160 -1.09 -0.38 18.28
C SER A 160 0.29 -0.76 18.84
N GLN A 161 0.47 -0.65 20.16
CA GLN A 161 1.66 -1.22 20.79
C GLN A 161 1.57 -2.75 20.70
N GLY A 162 2.69 -3.40 20.36
CA GLY A 162 2.78 -4.86 20.42
C GLY A 162 2.72 -5.32 21.88
N PRO A 163 2.34 -6.58 22.15
CA PRO A 163 2.50 -7.15 23.49
C PRO A 163 3.97 -7.01 23.94
N PRO A 164 4.24 -6.81 25.25
CA PRO A 164 5.61 -6.76 25.77
C PRO A 164 6.39 -7.99 25.29
N GLN A 165 7.58 -7.79 24.72
CA GLN A 165 8.50 -8.90 24.50
C GLN A 165 8.93 -9.38 25.89
N GLU A 166 8.51 -10.58 26.29
CA GLU A 166 9.19 -11.27 27.39
C GLU A 166 10.62 -11.57 26.90
N ASP A 167 11.60 -10.98 27.58
CA ASP A 167 13.02 -11.19 27.29
C ASP A 167 13.40 -12.64 27.59
N GLU A 168 13.25 -13.53 26.60
CA GLU A 168 13.56 -14.97 26.68
C GLU A 168 15.07 -15.28 26.78
N TYR A 169 15.90 -14.31 27.18
CA TYR A 169 17.36 -14.45 27.35
C TYR A 169 17.88 -14.03 28.74
N SER A 170 17.01 -13.92 29.75
CA SER A 170 17.45 -13.87 31.15
C SER A 170 17.56 -15.28 31.76
N TYR A 171 18.46 -16.11 31.23
CA TYR A 171 19.05 -17.16 32.07
C TYR A 171 20.20 -16.52 32.86
N SER A 172 19.89 -16.11 34.09
CA SER A 172 20.89 -15.79 35.10
C SER A 172 21.78 -17.01 35.32
N ALA A 173 23.07 -16.86 35.07
CA ALA A 173 24.06 -17.81 35.55
C ALA A 173 23.99 -17.89 37.07
N ILE A 174 23.89 -19.12 37.59
CA ILE A 174 24.35 -19.44 38.96
C ILE A 174 25.88 -19.55 38.89
#